data_AF-A0AAN1Q0S4-F1
#
_entry.id   AF-A0AAN1Q0S4-F1
#
_cell.length_a   1.000
_cell.length_b   1.000
_cell.length_c   1.000
_cell.angle_alpha   90.00
_cell.angle_beta   90.00
_cell.angle_gamma   90.00
#
_symmetry.space_group_name_H-M   'P 1'
#
loop_
_entity.id
_entity.type
_entity.pdbx_description
1 polymer ?
#
loop_
_entity_poly.entity_id
_entity_poly.type
_entity_poly.pdbx_seq_one_letter_code
_entity_poly.pdbx_strand_id
1 'polypeptide(L)'
;MRVQRRRRPERLIMIILVVILAIIVAVYGTLWAAQRPMHQAQKTAYSLAVSKGKLKTTTAFSQYNGTSSYYVVTGTSSKNVPVYALINANKHHKTTVIEQSAGISRTKALKKVWSKRNPSKIIKATLGKYDGTVVWEITYLNQKKNLCYEILQYSNGNQLKSIINI
;
A
#
# COMPACT_ATOMS: atom_id res chain seq x y z
N MET A 1 -23.26 -32.41 -58.39
CA MET A 1 -22.04 -32.39 -57.56
C MET A 1 -22.06 -31.15 -56.68
N ARG A 2 -22.11 -31.28 -55.33
CA ARG A 2 -22.09 -30.13 -54.41
C ARG A 2 -20.65 -29.85 -54.00
N VAL A 3 -20.08 -28.74 -54.45
CA VAL A 3 -18.73 -28.29 -54.10
C VAL A 3 -18.74 -27.91 -52.61
N GLN A 4 -18.19 -28.78 -51.76
CA GLN A 4 -17.93 -28.45 -50.37
C GLN A 4 -16.84 -27.36 -50.33
N ARG A 5 -17.27 -26.13 -50.08
CA ARG A 5 -16.41 -24.97 -49.87
C ARG A 5 -15.60 -25.21 -48.58
N ARG A 6 -14.38 -25.76 -48.69
CA ARG A 6 -13.43 -25.88 -47.57
C ARG A 6 -13.24 -24.48 -46.98
N ARG A 7 -13.89 -24.20 -45.85
CA ARG A 7 -13.61 -22.99 -45.07
C ARG A 7 -12.18 -23.14 -44.55
N ARG A 8 -11.29 -22.40 -45.18
CA ARG A 8 -9.86 -22.30 -44.88
C ARG A 8 -9.64 -21.98 -43.39
N PRO A 9 -9.29 -22.98 -42.54
CA PRO A 9 -9.19 -22.80 -41.08
C PRO A 9 -8.13 -21.77 -40.70
N GLU A 10 -7.17 -21.47 -41.58
CA GLU A 10 -6.15 -20.45 -41.38
C GLU A 10 -6.73 -19.03 -41.19
N ARG A 11 -7.85 -18.71 -41.86
CA ARG A 11 -8.51 -17.39 -41.66
C ARG A 11 -9.20 -17.32 -40.30
N LEU A 12 -9.79 -18.42 -39.85
CA LEU A 12 -10.40 -18.50 -38.52
C LEU A 12 -9.33 -18.43 -37.43
N ILE A 13 -8.21 -19.13 -37.59
CA ILE A 13 -7.07 -19.07 -36.68
C ILE A 13 -6.50 -17.65 -36.63
N MET A 14 -6.32 -16.98 -37.77
CA MET A 14 -5.85 -15.59 -37.83
C MET A 14 -6.81 -14.63 -37.11
N ILE A 15 -8.12 -14.78 -37.31
CA ILE A 15 -9.12 -13.97 -36.59
C ILE A 15 -9.04 -14.22 -35.08
N ILE A 16 -8.94 -15.49 -34.65
CA ILE A 16 -8.79 -15.84 -33.23
C ILE A 16 -7.51 -15.21 -32.64
N LEU A 17 -6.38 -15.26 -33.35
CA LEU A 17 -5.13 -14.66 -32.90
C LEU A 17 -5.23 -13.13 -32.77
N VAL A 18 -5.88 -12.46 -33.73
CA VAL A 18 -6.11 -11.00 -33.67
C VAL A 18 -7.02 -10.64 -32.48
N VAL A 19 -8.07 -11.43 -32.24
CA VAL A 19 -8.98 -11.23 -31.09
C VAL A 19 -8.22 -11.43 -29.77
N ILE A 20 -7.40 -12.47 -29.66
CA ILE A 20 -6.56 -12.69 -28.47
C ILE A 20 -5.59 -11.52 -28.26
N LEU A 21 -4.93 -11.05 -29.32
CA LEU A 21 -4.02 -9.91 -29.24
C LEU A 21 -4.74 -8.63 -28.79
N ALA A 22 -5.94 -8.37 -29.32
CA ALA A 22 -6.77 -7.23 -28.90
C ALA A 22 -7.14 -7.30 -27.41
N ILE A 23 -7.48 -8.50 -26.91
CA ILE A 23 -7.75 -8.72 -25.47
C ILE A 23 -6.51 -8.44 -24.63
N ILE A 24 -5.34 -8.94 -25.03
CA ILE A 24 -4.08 -8.70 -24.32
C ILE A 24 -3.80 -7.19 -24.25
N VAL A 25 -3.89 -6.47 -25.36
CA VAL A 25 -3.66 -5.01 -25.39
C VAL A 25 -4.65 -4.26 -24.51
N ALA A 26 -5.93 -4.63 -24.53
CA ALA A 26 -6.95 -4.03 -23.68
C ALA A 26 -6.67 -4.28 -22.18
N VAL A 27 -6.29 -5.51 -21.81
CA VAL A 27 -5.91 -5.87 -20.43
C VAL A 27 -4.67 -5.07 -19.99
N TYR A 28 -3.62 -5.01 -20.80
CA TYR A 28 -2.42 -4.21 -20.47
C TYR A 28 -2.72 -2.72 -20.37
N GLY A 29 -3.52 -2.16 -21.27
CA GLY A 29 -3.91 -0.76 -21.25
C GLY A 29 -4.65 -0.36 -19.96
N THR A 30 -5.59 -1.20 -19.52
CA THR A 30 -6.32 -0.99 -18.27
C THR A 30 -5.44 -1.13 -17.02
N LEU A 31 -4.56 -2.13 -16.98
CA LEU A 31 -3.60 -2.29 -15.88
C LEU A 31 -2.65 -1.09 -15.76
N TRP A 32 -2.17 -0.58 -16.89
CA TRP A 32 -1.29 0.58 -16.90
C TRP A 32 -2.01 1.84 -16.41
N ALA A 33 -3.25 2.07 -16.87
CA ALA A 33 -4.07 3.17 -16.39
C ALA A 33 -4.34 3.08 -14.87
N ALA A 34 -4.56 1.88 -14.34
CA ALA A 34 -4.80 1.65 -12.92
C ALA A 34 -3.56 1.93 -12.02
N GLN A 35 -2.35 1.81 -12.56
CA GLN A 35 -1.10 2.05 -11.81
C GLN A 35 -0.65 3.51 -11.79
N ARG A 36 -1.08 4.32 -12.77
CA ARG A 36 -0.71 5.74 -12.87
C ARG A 36 -0.99 6.54 -11.58
N PRO A 37 -2.15 6.43 -10.91
CA PRO A 37 -2.44 7.21 -9.70
C PRO A 37 -1.47 6.90 -8.55
N MET A 38 -1.09 5.64 -8.37
CA MET A 38 -0.15 5.23 -7.32
C MET A 38 1.25 5.79 -7.59
N HIS A 39 1.71 5.75 -8.83
CA HIS A 39 3.02 6.28 -9.20
C HIS A 39 3.07 7.80 -9.03
N GLN A 40 1.98 8.50 -9.36
CA GLN A 40 1.87 9.94 -9.14
C GLN A 40 1.84 10.26 -7.64
N ALA A 41 1.06 9.52 -6.84
CA ALA A 41 1.03 9.67 -5.38
C ALA A 41 2.42 9.47 -4.75
N GLN A 42 3.17 8.47 -5.21
CA GLN A 42 4.53 8.23 -4.76
C GLN A 42 5.47 9.40 -5.10
N LYS A 43 5.42 9.91 -6.34
CA LYS A 43 6.22 11.07 -6.77
C LYS A 43 5.90 12.31 -5.93
N THR A 44 4.61 12.60 -5.72
CA THR A 44 4.15 13.70 -4.88
C THR A 44 4.62 13.50 -3.43
N ALA A 45 4.49 12.30 -2.88
CA ALA A 45 4.92 11.98 -1.52
C ALA A 45 6.42 12.22 -1.33
N TYR A 46 7.27 11.76 -2.25
CA TYR A 46 8.71 12.00 -2.18
C TYR A 46 9.06 13.49 -2.30
N SER A 47 8.44 14.22 -3.22
CA SER A 47 8.63 15.67 -3.35
C SER A 47 8.23 16.43 -2.07
N LEU A 48 7.10 16.06 -1.46
CA LEU A 48 6.63 16.66 -0.20
C LEU A 48 7.52 16.26 0.99
N ALA A 49 8.04 15.04 1.02
CA ALA A 49 8.95 14.60 2.07
C ALA A 49 10.26 15.39 2.05
N VAL A 50 10.79 15.72 0.87
CA VAL A 50 11.98 16.58 0.73
C VAL A 50 11.63 18.05 1.05
N SER A 51 10.60 18.60 0.42
CA SER A 51 10.30 20.05 0.52
C SER A 51 9.70 20.47 1.87
N LYS A 52 8.77 19.68 2.42
CA LYS A 52 8.06 19.95 3.69
C LYS A 52 8.64 19.16 4.85
N GLY A 53 8.96 17.87 4.64
CA GLY A 53 9.56 17.01 5.65
C GLY A 53 11.07 17.20 5.85
N LYS A 54 11.75 17.93 4.95
CA LYS A 54 13.20 18.17 4.99
C LYS A 54 14.03 16.87 5.01
N LEU A 55 13.53 15.82 4.36
CA LEU A 55 14.28 14.59 4.18
C LEU A 55 15.42 14.82 3.18
N LYS A 56 16.59 14.28 3.49
CA LYS A 56 17.76 14.23 2.61
C LYS A 56 17.62 13.11 1.58
N THR A 57 17.10 11.96 2.00
CA THR A 57 16.88 10.80 1.13
C THR A 57 15.46 10.27 1.30
N THR A 58 14.94 9.61 0.27
CA THR A 58 13.63 8.94 0.28
C THR A 58 13.79 7.54 -0.29
N THR A 59 13.54 6.51 0.51
CA THR A 59 13.85 5.11 0.17
C THR A 59 12.62 4.24 -0.02
N ALA A 60 11.53 4.52 0.68
CA ALA A 60 10.29 3.76 0.56
C ALA A 60 9.06 4.64 0.72
N PHE A 61 7.96 4.21 0.10
CA PHE A 61 6.66 4.86 0.17
C PHE A 61 5.60 3.85 0.61
N SER A 62 4.67 4.31 1.44
CA SER A 62 3.42 3.61 1.70
C SER A 62 2.30 4.60 1.94
N GLN A 63 1.06 4.11 1.88
CA GLN A 63 -0.12 4.92 2.09
C GLN A 63 -1.01 4.30 3.19
N TYR A 64 -1.45 5.16 4.09
CA TYR A 64 -2.45 4.87 5.11
C TYR A 64 -3.76 5.55 4.73
N ASN A 65 -4.86 4.81 4.84
CA ASN A 65 -6.20 5.28 4.48
C ASN A 65 -7.17 4.95 5.63
N GLY A 66 -6.97 5.59 6.78
CA GLY A 66 -7.94 5.59 7.87
C GLY A 66 -8.96 6.71 7.70
N THR A 67 -9.32 7.39 8.79
CA THR A 67 -10.20 8.59 8.76
C THR A 67 -9.64 9.71 7.89
N SER A 68 -8.32 9.77 7.72
CA SER A 68 -7.67 10.65 6.76
C SER A 68 -6.55 9.88 6.06
N SER A 69 -6.34 10.20 4.79
CA SER A 69 -5.26 9.61 4.02
C SER A 69 -3.92 10.27 4.31
N TYR A 70 -2.89 9.45 4.50
CA TYR A 70 -1.52 9.90 4.71
C TYR A 70 -0.57 9.15 3.78
N TYR A 71 0.34 9.90 3.20
CA TYR A 71 1.55 9.37 2.58
C TYR A 71 2.60 9.19 3.67
N VAL A 72 3.26 8.04 3.69
CA VAL A 72 4.37 7.75 4.60
C VAL A 72 5.60 7.47 3.76
N VAL A 73 6.61 8.30 3.96
CA VAL A 73 7.90 8.19 3.29
C VAL A 73 8.97 7.82 4.30
N THR A 74 9.70 6.74 4.02
CA THR A 74 10.89 6.33 4.76
C THR A 74 12.11 6.99 4.14
N GLY A 75 13.05 7.43 4.96
CA GLY A 75 14.30 8.02 4.48
C GLY A 75 15.20 8.47 5.60
N THR A 76 16.03 9.47 5.33
CA THR A 76 16.94 10.07 6.31
C THR A 76 16.78 11.58 6.40
N SER A 77 16.98 12.14 7.59
CA SER A 77 17.05 13.58 7.82
C SER A 77 18.37 14.18 7.30
N SER A 78 18.51 15.51 7.33
CA SER A 78 19.77 16.20 7.01
C SER A 78 20.96 15.74 7.87
N LYS A 79 20.69 15.28 9.10
CA LYS A 79 21.68 14.71 10.04
C LYS A 79 21.93 13.21 9.82
N ASN A 80 21.48 12.63 8.70
CA ASN A 80 21.53 11.19 8.39
C ASN A 80 20.78 10.28 9.40
N VAL A 81 19.86 10.82 10.18
CA VAL A 81 19.04 10.01 11.10
C VAL A 81 17.91 9.33 10.31
N PRO A 82 17.68 8.01 10.45
CA PRO A 82 16.54 7.34 9.83
C PRO A 82 15.20 7.87 10.36
N VAL A 83 14.32 8.30 9.47
CA VAL A 83 13.03 8.91 9.80
C VAL A 83 11.88 8.35 8.97
N TYR A 84 10.67 8.54 9.47
CA TYR A 84 9.42 8.47 8.71
C TYR A 84 8.81 9.88 8.60
N ALA A 85 8.41 10.27 7.39
CA ALA A 85 7.61 11.47 7.15
C ALA A 85 6.16 11.07 6.86
N LEU A 86 5.24 11.43 7.75
CA LEU A 86 3.80 11.26 7.59
C LEU A 86 3.19 12.57 7.08
N ILE A 87 2.71 12.55 5.84
CA ILE A 87 2.22 13.72 5.11
C ILE A 87 0.73 13.52 4.86
N ASN A 88 -0.11 14.43 5.36
CA ASN A 88 -1.54 14.36 5.07
C ASN A 88 -1.79 14.57 3.56
N ALA A 89 -2.55 13.66 2.94
CA ALA A 89 -2.77 13.63 1.50
C ALA A 89 -3.58 14.85 1.00
N ASN A 90 -4.42 15.45 1.85
CA ASN A 90 -5.25 16.62 1.50
C ASN A 90 -4.71 17.93 2.08
N LYS A 91 -3.96 17.87 3.18
CA LYS A 91 -3.42 19.02 3.91
C LYS A 91 -1.91 18.91 4.03
N HIS A 92 -1.20 19.05 2.91
CA HIS A 92 0.24 18.77 2.82
C HIS A 92 1.13 19.52 3.83
N HIS A 93 0.71 20.72 4.28
CA HIS A 93 1.41 21.47 5.34
C HIS A 93 1.42 20.73 6.69
N LYS A 94 0.47 19.82 6.95
CA LYS A 94 0.45 18.93 8.12
C LYS A 94 1.35 17.72 7.89
N THR A 95 2.65 17.98 7.77
CA THR A 95 3.68 16.95 7.72
C THR A 95 4.24 16.72 9.12
N THR A 96 4.32 15.46 9.55
CA THR A 96 4.93 15.05 10.82
C THR A 96 6.13 14.16 10.49
N VAL A 97 7.31 14.51 11.00
CA VAL A 97 8.53 13.71 10.85
C VAL A 97 8.88 13.11 12.21
N ILE A 98 9.16 11.81 12.22
CA ILE A 98 9.53 11.06 13.43
C ILE A 98 10.76 10.21 13.14
N GLU A 99 11.62 10.02 14.14
CA GLU A 99 12.73 9.08 14.04
C GLU A 99 12.23 7.66 14.09
N GLN A 100 12.85 6.75 13.34
CA GLN A 100 12.46 5.34 13.36
C GLN A 100 12.75 4.66 14.71
N SER A 101 13.72 5.18 15.45
CA SER A 101 14.12 4.78 16.80
C SER A 101 13.13 5.21 17.90
N ALA A 102 12.28 6.21 17.64
CA ALA A 102 11.38 6.78 18.64
C ALA A 102 10.16 5.90 18.96
N GLY A 103 10.02 4.75 18.30
CA GLY A 103 8.90 3.85 18.51
C GLY A 103 9.20 2.41 18.12
N ILE A 104 8.18 1.57 18.19
CA ILE A 104 8.31 0.15 17.87
C ILE A 104 8.47 -0.05 16.37
N SER A 105 9.32 -1.01 15.99
CA SER A 105 9.49 -1.39 14.60
C SER A 105 8.26 -2.14 14.05
N ARG A 106 8.13 -2.15 12.72
CA ARG A 106 7.11 -2.95 12.01
C ARG A 106 7.11 -4.40 12.47
N THR A 107 8.30 -4.99 12.62
CA THR A 107 8.46 -6.40 13.05
C THR A 107 7.95 -6.61 14.47
N LYS A 108 8.23 -5.67 15.39
CA LYS A 108 7.74 -5.75 16.78
C LYS A 108 6.21 -5.62 16.84
N ALA A 109 5.63 -4.73 16.03
CA ALA A 109 4.18 -4.58 15.90
C ALA A 109 3.52 -5.87 15.37
N LEU A 110 4.08 -6.44 14.30
CA LEU A 110 3.62 -7.71 13.72
C LEU A 110 3.71 -8.87 14.70
N LYS A 111 4.83 -9.01 15.41
CA LYS A 111 5.02 -10.05 16.43
C LYS A 111 3.96 -9.96 17.53
N LYS A 112 3.64 -8.74 17.99
CA LYS A 112 2.59 -8.52 19.00
C LYS A 112 1.22 -9.03 18.54
N VAL A 113 0.83 -8.73 17.30
CA VAL A 113 -0.43 -9.25 16.72
C VAL A 113 -0.36 -10.77 16.55
N TRP A 114 0.76 -11.31 16.08
CA TRP A 114 0.91 -12.74 15.88
C TRP A 114 0.77 -13.52 17.19
N SER A 115 1.46 -13.10 18.24
CA SER A 115 1.40 -13.73 19.56
C SER A 115 0.03 -13.63 20.22
N LYS A 116 -0.70 -12.52 20.03
CA LYS A 116 -2.00 -12.30 20.68
C LYS A 116 -3.17 -12.92 19.91
N ARG A 117 -3.12 -12.92 18.57
CA ARG A 117 -4.27 -13.22 17.71
C ARG A 117 -4.10 -14.48 16.87
N ASN A 118 -2.88 -14.99 16.74
CA ASN A 118 -2.52 -16.12 15.89
C ASN A 118 -3.24 -16.05 14.51
N PRO A 119 -2.99 -15.00 13.71
CA PRO A 119 -3.68 -14.79 12.45
C PRO A 119 -3.32 -15.88 11.44
N SER A 120 -4.26 -16.23 10.56
CA SER A 120 -3.95 -17.17 9.46
C SER A 120 -3.12 -16.51 8.36
N LYS A 121 -3.26 -15.19 8.17
CA LYS A 121 -2.50 -14.40 7.19
C LYS A 121 -2.46 -12.93 7.56
N ILE A 122 -1.29 -12.29 7.49
CA ILE A 122 -1.18 -10.83 7.52
C ILE A 122 -1.41 -10.28 6.12
N ILE A 123 -2.28 -9.28 5.99
CA ILE A 123 -2.58 -8.60 4.72
C ILE A 123 -1.74 -7.34 4.58
N LYS A 124 -1.69 -6.51 5.63
CA LYS A 124 -1.00 -5.22 5.59
C LYS A 124 -0.45 -4.87 6.97
N ALA A 125 0.69 -4.18 6.99
CA ALA A 125 1.18 -3.45 8.15
C ALA A 125 1.72 -2.10 7.66
N THR A 126 1.13 -1.00 8.10
CA THR A 126 1.45 0.34 7.60
C THR A 126 1.46 1.36 8.73
N LEU A 127 2.34 2.34 8.63
CA LEU A 127 2.33 3.49 9.52
C LEU A 127 1.23 4.47 9.07
N GLY A 128 0.60 5.12 10.03
CA GLY A 128 -0.45 6.09 9.78
C GLY A 128 -0.63 7.04 10.94
N LYS A 129 -1.71 7.82 10.87
CA LYS A 129 -2.12 8.72 11.96
C LYS A 129 -3.58 8.48 12.28
N TYR A 130 -3.86 8.02 13.49
CA TYR A 130 -5.19 7.77 14.03
C TYR A 130 -5.42 8.75 15.19
N ASP A 131 -6.47 9.58 15.10
CA ASP A 131 -6.80 10.63 16.09
C ASP A 131 -5.59 11.46 16.53
N GLY A 132 -4.79 11.90 15.56
CA GLY A 132 -3.60 12.72 15.81
C GLY A 132 -2.36 11.94 16.28
N THR A 133 -2.51 10.66 16.62
CA THR A 133 -1.42 9.81 17.11
C THR A 133 -0.81 8.98 15.98
N VAL A 134 0.52 8.87 15.94
CA VAL A 134 1.20 7.97 14.99
C VAL A 134 0.97 6.53 15.41
N VAL A 135 0.55 5.70 14.46
CA VAL A 135 0.16 4.30 14.71
C VAL A 135 0.70 3.35 13.65
N TRP A 136 0.89 2.09 14.05
CA TRP A 136 0.89 0.95 13.15
C TRP A 136 -0.54 0.43 12.99
N GLU A 137 -1.05 0.39 11.76
CA GLU A 137 -2.25 -0.35 11.39
C GLU A 137 -1.84 -1.71 10.84
N ILE A 138 -2.37 -2.78 11.44
CA ILE A 138 -2.16 -4.15 11.02
C ILE A 138 -3.51 -4.74 10.62
N THR A 139 -3.60 -5.17 9.36
CA THR A 139 -4.77 -5.85 8.81
C THR A 139 -4.43 -7.31 8.56
N TYR A 140 -5.30 -8.22 8.99
CA TYR A 140 -5.04 -9.66 8.90
C TYR A 140 -6.32 -10.46 8.78
N LEU A 141 -6.19 -11.73 8.38
CA LEU A 141 -7.26 -12.71 8.42
C LEU A 141 -7.13 -13.55 9.68
N ASN A 142 -8.22 -13.71 10.43
CA ASN A 142 -8.27 -14.67 11.52
C ASN A 142 -8.28 -16.13 10.99
N GLN A 143 -8.39 -17.12 11.87
CA GLN A 143 -8.42 -18.53 11.47
C GLN A 143 -9.64 -18.89 10.60
N LYS A 144 -10.78 -18.23 10.84
CA LYS A 144 -12.01 -18.36 10.04
C LYS A 144 -11.99 -17.56 8.73
N LYS A 145 -10.85 -16.95 8.36
CA LYS A 145 -10.69 -16.08 7.18
C LYS A 145 -11.49 -14.78 7.23
N ASN A 146 -11.96 -14.36 8.41
CA ASN A 146 -12.57 -13.05 8.58
C ASN A 146 -11.50 -11.96 8.68
N LEU A 147 -11.78 -10.81 8.08
CA LEU A 147 -10.90 -9.65 8.09
C LEU A 147 -10.92 -8.95 9.46
N CYS A 148 -9.74 -8.70 10.01
CA CYS A 148 -9.54 -8.06 11.30
C CYS A 148 -8.50 -6.93 11.20
N TYR A 149 -8.62 -5.95 12.10
CA TYR A 149 -7.75 -4.77 12.16
C TYR A 149 -7.27 -4.53 13.59
N GLU A 150 -5.98 -4.20 13.74
CA GLU A 150 -5.38 -3.78 15.01
C GLU A 150 -4.62 -2.47 14.78
N ILE A 151 -4.92 -1.47 15.61
CA ILE A 151 -4.25 -0.16 15.63
C ILE A 151 -3.39 -0.10 16.87
N LEU A 152 -2.07 -0.05 16.68
CA LEU A 152 -1.08 0.01 17.74
C LEU A 152 -0.37 1.36 17.74
N GLN A 153 -0.27 2.02 18.89
CA GLN A 153 0.47 3.26 19.05
C GLN A 153 1.94 3.06 18.66
N TYR A 154 2.50 3.94 17.84
CA TYR A 154 3.86 3.80 17.35
C TYR A 154 4.91 3.85 18.48
N SER A 155 4.75 4.74 19.45
CA SER A 155 5.74 4.99 20.50
C SER A 155 6.02 3.75 21.37
N ASN A 156 4.99 3.02 21.80
CA ASN A 156 5.10 1.94 22.79
C ASN A 156 4.42 0.63 22.35
N GLY A 157 3.65 0.64 21.26
CA GLY A 157 2.88 -0.51 20.79
C GLY A 157 1.56 -0.75 21.54
N ASN A 158 1.08 0.18 22.35
CA ASN A 158 -0.20 0.06 23.04
C ASN A 158 -1.35 -0.07 22.03
N GLN A 159 -2.29 -0.96 22.29
CA GLN A 159 -3.43 -1.16 21.40
C GLN A 159 -4.43 -0.04 21.62
N LEU A 160 -4.70 0.75 20.58
CA LEU A 160 -5.67 1.85 20.61
C LEU A 160 -7.06 1.39 20.16
N LYS A 161 -7.10 0.53 19.14
CA LYS A 161 -8.35 0.01 18.57
C LYS A 161 -8.14 -1.38 17.99
N SER A 162 -9.17 -2.21 18.11
CA SER A 162 -9.22 -3.54 17.52
C SER A 162 -10.61 -3.76 16.94
N ILE A 163 -10.68 -4.29 15.73
CA ILE A 163 -11.91 -4.74 15.09
C ILE A 163 -11.70 -6.20 14.73
N ILE A 164 -12.46 -7.08 15.36
CA ILE A 164 -12.34 -8.52 15.22
C ILE A 164 -13.68 -9.05 14.73
N ASN A 165 -13.69 -9.56 13.50
CA ASN A 165 -14.88 -10.19 12.95
C ASN A 165 -14.92 -11.66 13.38
N ILE A 166 -16.09 -12.11 13.85
CA ILE A 166 -16.33 -13.39 14.52
C ILE A 166 -16.75 -14.48 13.54
#